data_AF-A0A167H2V6-F1
#
_entry.id   AF-A0A167H2V6-F1
#
_cell.length_a   1.000
_cell.length_b   1.000
_cell.length_c   1.000
_cell.angle_alpha   90.00
_cell.angle_beta   90.00
_cell.angle_gamma   90.00
#
_symmetry.space_group_name_H-M   'P 1'
#
loop_
_entity.id
_entity.type
_entity.pdbx_description
1 polymer ?
#
loop_
_entity_poly.entity_id
_entity_poly.type
_entity_poly.pdbx_seq_one_letter_code
_entity_poly.pdbx_strand_id
1 'polypeptide(L)'
;MKNTNLQITLPALTLLSIATTSVMANEDPKAIIQQAQYSELGDVLTVSQAQGRFAWLKKCYDGLLVELWEQMYDSRAIVPKEQKLNQLKALWLSNTKIAAGKAQYLTFANPDFSNPYDWYAGTSEAQACTTMPPEYRPIALKTTLLSRSYCENRSYDNDWEWIESVKVDKFEHASGSKSHTMVSGKVLTLSANKTVSFTITPGNEDPTFPSYVAARVWIDWNHNGQFDANERVYRGASDQPFTFNVDVPNNVPEGITLMRVATDAGGGFDDACERIHYGEVEDYLVTVR
;
A
#
# COMPACT_ATOMS: atom_id res chain seq x y z
N MET A 1 -0.90 -52.85 27.16
CA MET A 1 -2.32 -52.47 27.03
C MET A 1 -2.67 -51.42 28.07
N LYS A 2 -2.85 -50.18 27.60
CA LYS A 2 -3.77 -49.11 28.08
C LYS A 2 -3.13 -47.75 27.77
N ASN A 3 -3.54 -47.19 26.64
CA ASN A 3 -3.41 -45.77 26.32
C ASN A 3 -4.34 -45.01 27.27
N THR A 4 -3.81 -44.02 27.97
CA THR A 4 -4.61 -43.03 28.69
C THR A 4 -4.34 -41.67 28.06
N ASN A 5 -5.28 -41.22 27.22
CA ASN A 5 -5.31 -39.88 26.66
C ASN A 5 -5.54 -38.87 27.80
N LEU A 6 -4.60 -37.97 28.02
CA LEU A 6 -4.79 -36.80 28.88
C LEU A 6 -5.33 -35.66 28.00
N GLN A 7 -6.64 -35.44 28.03
CA GLN A 7 -7.26 -34.24 27.44
C GLN A 7 -7.01 -33.07 28.38
N ILE A 8 -6.26 -32.07 27.90
CA ILE A 8 -6.12 -30.77 28.56
C ILE A 8 -7.22 -29.87 28.03
N THR A 9 -8.24 -29.63 28.85
CA THR A 9 -9.27 -28.60 28.64
C THR A 9 -8.71 -27.23 29.04
N LEU A 10 -8.65 -26.28 28.11
CA LEU A 10 -8.37 -24.86 28.41
C LEU A 10 -9.55 -24.27 29.20
N PRO A 11 -9.32 -23.47 30.27
CA PRO A 11 -10.38 -22.75 30.94
C PRO A 11 -10.85 -21.57 30.08
N ALA A 12 -12.18 -21.42 29.97
CA ALA A 12 -12.81 -20.26 29.37
C ALA A 12 -12.57 -19.01 30.23
N LEU A 13 -11.88 -18.01 29.68
CA LEU A 13 -11.80 -16.68 30.29
C LEU A 13 -13.15 -15.98 30.12
N THR A 14 -13.91 -15.85 31.20
CA THR A 14 -15.07 -14.97 31.28
C THR A 14 -14.61 -13.51 31.21
N LEU A 15 -14.91 -12.83 30.10
CA LEU A 15 -14.79 -11.37 30.01
C LEU A 15 -15.85 -10.70 30.89
N LEU A 16 -15.39 -9.93 31.87
CA LEU A 16 -16.22 -8.98 32.60
C LEU A 16 -16.41 -7.75 31.68
N SER A 17 -17.61 -7.59 31.12
CA SER A 17 -17.95 -6.44 30.28
C SER A 17 -18.18 -5.20 31.16
N ILE A 18 -17.27 -4.24 31.11
CA ILE A 18 -17.55 -2.86 31.50
C ILE A 18 -17.94 -2.14 30.21
N ALA A 19 -19.23 -1.84 30.08
CA ALA A 19 -19.77 -1.10 28.95
C ALA A 19 -19.33 0.37 29.05
N THR A 20 -18.36 0.75 28.21
CA THR A 20 -18.17 2.15 27.81
C THR A 20 -18.80 2.31 26.44
N THR A 21 -19.90 3.05 26.37
CA THR A 21 -20.54 3.46 25.13
C THR A 21 -19.64 4.43 24.38
N SER A 22 -18.80 3.93 23.47
CA SER A 22 -18.32 4.72 22.33
C SER A 22 -19.10 4.27 21.09
N VAL A 23 -19.70 5.24 20.43
CA VAL A 23 -20.32 5.09 19.12
C VAL A 23 -19.19 4.87 18.12
N MET A 24 -18.76 3.63 17.93
CA MET A 24 -17.99 3.22 16.76
C MET A 24 -18.96 2.45 15.87
N ALA A 25 -19.15 2.94 14.66
CA ALA A 25 -20.06 2.37 13.68
C ALA A 25 -19.75 0.88 13.48
N ASN A 26 -20.83 0.13 13.28
CA ASN A 26 -20.84 -1.30 13.04
C ASN A 26 -20.32 -1.57 11.62
N GLU A 27 -19.01 -1.49 11.41
CA GLU A 27 -18.39 -1.77 10.10
C GLU A 27 -18.35 -3.29 9.84
N ASP A 28 -18.77 -3.71 8.64
CA ASP A 28 -18.74 -5.12 8.23
C ASP A 28 -17.30 -5.64 8.23
N PRO A 29 -16.96 -6.68 9.02
CA PRO A 29 -15.62 -7.27 9.05
C PRO A 29 -15.09 -7.67 7.67
N LYS A 30 -15.98 -7.99 6.71
CA LYS A 30 -15.58 -8.29 5.33
C LYS A 30 -15.09 -7.05 4.58
N ALA A 31 -15.69 -5.89 4.81
CA ALA A 31 -15.27 -4.64 4.20
C ALA A 31 -13.89 -4.21 4.70
N ILE A 32 -13.64 -4.32 6.02
CA ILE A 32 -12.33 -4.06 6.63
C ILE A 32 -11.25 -4.99 6.06
N ILE A 33 -11.55 -6.29 5.91
CA ILE A 33 -10.61 -7.24 5.31
C ILE A 33 -10.31 -6.87 3.85
N GLN A 34 -11.32 -6.45 3.08
CA GLN A 34 -11.14 -6.06 1.69
C GLN A 34 -10.27 -4.81 1.54
N GLN A 35 -10.45 -3.82 2.40
CA GLN A 35 -9.65 -2.59 2.43
C GLN A 35 -8.20 -2.88 2.88
N ALA A 36 -8.04 -3.74 3.89
CA ALA A 36 -6.73 -4.20 4.34
C ALA A 36 -5.96 -4.96 3.25
N GLN A 37 -6.65 -5.71 2.39
CA GLN A 37 -6.04 -6.44 1.28
C GLN A 37 -5.40 -5.52 0.26
N TYR A 38 -5.98 -4.34 0.00
CA TYR A 38 -5.45 -3.40 -0.99
C TYR A 38 -4.39 -2.47 -0.39
N SER A 39 -4.48 -2.15 0.90
CA SER A 39 -3.53 -1.28 1.62
C SER A 39 -3.17 -0.03 0.82
N GLU A 40 -4.10 0.94 0.83
CA GLU A 40 -4.02 2.24 0.18
C GLU A 40 -3.24 3.29 1.00
N LEU A 41 -2.47 2.84 1.99
CA LEU A 41 -1.76 3.72 2.92
C LEU A 41 -0.62 4.50 2.27
N GLY A 42 -0.26 4.20 1.02
CA GLY A 42 0.83 4.85 0.28
C GLY A 42 2.25 4.67 0.83
N ASP A 43 2.41 3.96 1.94
CA ASP A 43 3.70 3.78 2.62
C ASP A 43 4.55 2.67 1.96
N VAL A 44 5.11 2.98 0.78
CA VAL A 44 6.03 2.13 0.00
C VAL A 44 7.43 2.72 0.03
N LEU A 45 8.37 2.04 0.69
CA LEU A 45 9.73 2.57 0.90
C LEU A 45 10.76 1.90 0.00
N THR A 46 11.78 2.68 -0.39
CA THR A 46 13.06 2.16 -0.87
C THR A 46 13.84 1.50 0.26
N VAL A 47 14.87 0.71 -0.08
CA VAL A 47 15.77 0.08 0.90
C VAL A 47 16.40 1.11 1.85
N SER A 48 16.89 2.23 1.31
CA SER A 48 17.50 3.29 2.11
C SER A 48 16.49 3.92 3.08
N GLN A 49 15.26 4.17 2.63
CA GLN A 49 14.20 4.72 3.48
C GLN A 49 13.75 3.73 4.56
N ALA A 50 13.71 2.43 4.26
CA ALA A 50 13.41 1.39 5.25
C ALA A 50 14.49 1.33 6.34
N GLN A 51 15.78 1.43 5.97
CA GLN A 51 16.88 1.54 6.94
C GLN A 51 16.76 2.80 7.79
N GLY A 52 16.49 3.94 7.16
CA GLY A 52 16.30 5.21 7.84
C GLY A 52 15.09 5.21 8.76
N ARG A 53 14.00 4.52 8.41
CA ARG A 53 12.83 4.34 9.28
C ARG A 53 13.15 3.56 10.53
N PHE A 54 13.92 2.48 10.43
CA PHE A 54 14.37 1.75 11.62
C PHE A 54 15.21 2.64 12.53
N ALA A 55 16.12 3.43 11.97
CA ALA A 55 16.96 4.35 12.73
C ALA A 55 16.12 5.47 13.39
N TRP A 56 15.15 6.03 12.67
CA TRP A 56 14.22 7.03 13.20
C TRP A 56 13.36 6.46 14.33
N LEU A 57 12.82 5.24 14.18
CA LEU A 57 12.08 4.56 15.23
C LEU A 57 12.97 4.28 16.45
N LYS A 58 14.22 3.85 16.25
CA LYS A 58 15.18 3.69 17.36
C LYS A 58 15.47 5.01 18.08
N LYS A 59 15.42 6.16 17.39
CA LYS A 59 15.65 7.48 17.97
C LYS A 59 14.41 8.03 18.69
N CYS A 60 13.23 7.87 18.10
CA CYS A 60 12.01 8.57 18.51
C CYS A 60 11.01 7.69 19.28
N TYR A 61 11.05 6.37 19.05
CA TYR A 61 10.05 5.39 19.52
C TYR A 61 10.71 4.04 19.85
N ASP A 62 11.84 4.03 20.57
CA ASP A 62 12.56 2.79 20.86
C ASP A 62 11.76 1.83 21.76
N GLY A 63 10.93 2.36 22.66
CA GLY A 63 9.98 1.58 23.47
C GLY A 63 9.05 0.73 22.61
N LEU A 64 8.53 1.27 21.50
CA LEU A 64 7.69 0.53 20.55
C LEU A 64 8.45 -0.66 19.94
N LEU A 65 9.71 -0.47 19.56
CA LEU A 65 10.53 -1.56 19.02
C LEU A 65 10.82 -2.63 20.09
N VAL A 66 11.01 -2.24 21.34
CA VAL A 66 11.18 -3.18 22.46
C VAL A 66 9.93 -4.01 22.67
N GLU A 67 8.76 -3.37 22.72
CA GLU A 67 7.47 -4.05 22.88
C GLU A 67 7.20 -5.04 21.73
N LEU A 68 7.46 -4.63 20.49
CA LEU A 68 7.35 -5.52 19.33
C LEU A 68 8.28 -6.73 19.44
N TRP A 69 9.53 -6.52 19.86
CA TRP A 69 10.45 -7.65 20.08
C TRP A 69 9.92 -8.58 21.18
N GLU A 70 9.41 -8.05 22.29
CA GLU A 70 8.89 -8.85 23.40
C GLU A 70 7.69 -9.69 22.98
N GLN A 71 6.78 -9.10 22.19
CA GLN A 71 5.63 -9.82 21.61
C GLN A 71 6.08 -10.91 20.62
N MET A 72 7.12 -10.66 19.82
CA MET A 72 7.61 -11.62 18.82
C MET A 72 8.32 -12.83 19.42
N TYR A 73 9.09 -12.63 20.49
CA TYR A 73 9.95 -13.68 21.04
C TYR A 73 9.34 -14.41 22.24
N ASP A 74 8.28 -13.87 22.86
CA ASP A 74 7.56 -14.45 24.02
C ASP A 74 8.51 -15.11 25.04
N SER A 75 9.57 -14.37 25.38
CA SER A 75 10.69 -14.91 26.18
C SER A 75 10.60 -14.40 27.61
N ARG A 76 10.76 -15.33 28.56
CA ARG A 76 10.89 -15.01 30.00
C ARG A 76 12.30 -14.57 30.39
N ALA A 77 13.26 -14.62 29.46
CA ALA A 77 14.62 -14.20 29.70
C ALA A 77 14.73 -12.67 29.72
N ILE A 78 15.49 -12.13 30.68
CA ILE A 78 15.80 -10.70 30.71
C ILE A 78 16.83 -10.42 29.61
N VAL A 79 16.36 -9.89 28.48
CA VAL A 79 17.21 -9.47 27.36
C VAL A 79 17.41 -7.94 27.42
N PRO A 80 18.66 -7.44 27.40
CA PRO A 80 18.93 -6.00 27.39
C PRO A 80 18.33 -5.28 26.18
N LYS A 81 17.90 -4.02 26.36
CA LYS A 81 17.29 -3.19 25.31
C LYS A 81 18.07 -3.21 24.00
N GLU A 82 19.36 -2.88 24.04
CA GLU A 82 20.20 -2.84 22.83
C GLU A 82 20.29 -4.18 22.11
N GLN A 83 20.26 -5.30 22.85
CA GLN A 83 20.27 -6.62 22.24
C GLN A 83 18.96 -6.90 21.49
N LYS A 84 17.80 -6.52 22.06
CA LYS A 84 16.50 -6.61 21.39
C LYS A 84 16.49 -5.82 20.08
N LEU A 85 16.93 -4.56 20.14
CA LEU A 85 17.01 -3.67 18.97
C LEU A 85 17.95 -4.22 17.90
N ASN A 86 19.11 -4.77 18.28
CA ASN A 86 20.04 -5.38 17.34
C ASN A 86 19.47 -6.64 16.68
N GLN A 87 18.71 -7.45 17.41
CA GLN A 87 18.03 -8.62 16.86
C GLN A 87 16.92 -8.24 15.87
N LEU A 88 16.11 -7.21 16.16
CA LEU A 88 15.15 -6.69 15.19
C LEU A 88 15.85 -6.15 13.95
N LYS A 89 16.92 -5.38 14.11
CA LYS A 89 17.70 -4.86 12.98
C LYS A 89 18.25 -5.99 12.13
N ALA A 90 18.80 -7.05 12.73
CA ALA A 90 19.30 -8.21 12.00
C ALA A 90 18.18 -8.97 11.27
N LEU A 91 16.98 -9.05 11.85
CA LEU A 91 15.84 -9.71 11.23
C LEU A 91 15.29 -8.92 10.03
N TRP A 92 15.18 -7.61 10.15
CA TRP A 92 14.52 -6.75 9.16
C TRP A 92 15.47 -6.18 8.11
N LEU A 93 16.72 -5.94 8.50
CA LEU A 93 17.71 -5.17 7.74
C LEU A 93 19.08 -5.87 7.71
N SER A 94 19.11 -7.20 7.61
CA SER A 94 20.38 -7.91 7.35
C SER A 94 20.99 -7.49 6.03
N ASN A 95 22.31 -7.58 5.92
CA ASN A 95 23.03 -7.28 4.68
C ASN A 95 22.48 -8.09 3.49
N THR A 96 22.09 -9.35 3.71
CA THR A 96 21.46 -10.20 2.69
C THR A 96 20.11 -9.64 2.22
N LYS A 97 19.26 -9.17 3.14
CA LYS A 97 17.97 -8.56 2.79
C LYS A 97 18.14 -7.24 2.05
N ILE A 98 19.05 -6.40 2.53
CA ILE A 98 19.38 -5.12 1.89
C ILE A 98 19.88 -5.34 0.46
N ALA A 99 20.86 -6.23 0.28
CA ALA A 99 21.42 -6.55 -1.03
C ALA A 99 20.38 -7.17 -1.99
N ALA A 100 19.40 -7.91 -1.47
CA ALA A 100 18.32 -8.48 -2.25
C ALA A 100 17.15 -7.51 -2.52
N GLY A 101 17.23 -6.25 -2.06
CA GLY A 101 16.11 -5.30 -2.18
C GLY A 101 14.89 -5.64 -1.33
N LYS A 102 15.06 -6.43 -0.26
CA LYS A 102 13.99 -6.98 0.60
C LYS A 102 14.12 -6.54 2.06
N ALA A 103 14.52 -5.29 2.28
CA ALA A 103 14.52 -4.69 3.60
C ALA A 103 13.08 -4.64 4.16
N GLN A 104 12.93 -4.81 5.47
CA GLN A 104 11.61 -4.74 6.11
C GLN A 104 11.47 -3.48 6.96
N TYR A 105 10.25 -2.97 7.04
CA TYR A 105 9.92 -1.75 7.76
C TYR A 105 8.48 -1.77 8.27
N LEU A 106 8.23 -1.04 9.36
CA LEU A 106 6.89 -0.90 9.92
C LEU A 106 6.11 0.18 9.19
N THR A 107 4.81 -0.06 9.07
CA THR A 107 3.81 0.92 8.64
C THR A 107 2.73 1.06 9.71
N PHE A 108 2.11 2.24 9.75
CA PHE A 108 1.25 2.70 10.83
C PHE A 108 -0.04 3.23 10.26
N ALA A 109 -1.14 2.94 10.94
CA ALA A 109 -2.46 3.41 10.61
C ALA A 109 -3.40 3.20 11.80
N ASN A 110 -4.64 3.62 11.63
CA ASN A 110 -5.75 3.21 12.48
C ASN A 110 -5.97 1.68 12.43
N PRO A 111 -6.67 1.10 13.42
CA PRO A 111 -7.06 -0.32 13.42
C PRO A 111 -7.84 -0.81 12.19
N ASP A 112 -8.53 0.11 11.51
CA ASP A 112 -9.30 -0.10 10.27
C ASP A 112 -8.47 0.10 9.00
N PHE A 113 -7.14 0.27 9.13
CA PHE A 113 -6.20 0.52 8.03
C PHE A 113 -6.38 1.87 7.31
N SER A 114 -7.04 2.85 7.94
CA SER A 114 -7.13 4.22 7.44
C SER A 114 -5.95 5.10 7.92
N ASN A 115 -5.56 6.09 7.10
CA ASN A 115 -4.57 7.13 7.45
C ASN A 115 -5.18 8.53 7.26
N PRO A 116 -6.21 8.92 8.05
CA PRO A 116 -6.93 10.18 7.84
C PRO A 116 -6.08 11.43 8.11
N TYR A 117 -4.99 11.29 8.87
CA TYR A 117 -4.08 12.40 9.20
C TYR A 117 -2.90 12.55 8.23
N ASP A 118 -2.83 11.70 7.19
CA ASP A 118 -1.70 11.63 6.26
C ASP A 118 -0.34 11.59 6.99
N TRP A 119 -0.29 10.83 8.09
CA TRP A 119 0.87 10.76 8.96
C TRP A 119 1.73 9.54 8.62
N TYR A 120 3.05 9.73 8.60
CA TYR A 120 4.02 8.67 8.38
C TYR A 120 5.16 8.74 9.39
N ALA A 121 5.64 7.56 9.80
CA ALA A 121 6.90 7.46 10.52
C ALA A 121 8.06 7.97 9.63
N GLY A 122 9.07 8.58 10.25
CA GLY A 122 10.24 9.07 9.53
C GLY A 122 10.91 7.98 8.69
N THR A 123 11.59 8.38 7.63
CA THR A 123 12.33 7.54 6.68
C THR A 123 13.84 7.80 6.72
N SER A 124 14.30 8.64 7.65
CA SER A 124 15.71 8.94 7.90
C SER A 124 15.94 9.30 9.37
N GLU A 125 17.09 8.91 9.93
CA GLU A 125 17.51 9.27 11.30
C GLU A 125 17.62 10.80 11.51
N ALA A 126 17.94 11.53 10.43
CA ALA A 126 18.10 12.98 10.46
C ALA A 126 16.78 13.72 10.67
N GLN A 127 15.64 13.10 10.33
CA GLN A 127 14.34 13.73 10.52
C GLN A 127 14.03 13.93 12.01
N ALA A 128 13.32 15.01 12.31
CA ALA A 128 12.84 15.28 13.66
C ALA A 128 11.82 14.21 14.07
N CYS A 129 11.69 14.00 15.37
CA CYS A 129 10.61 13.16 15.89
C CYS A 129 9.29 13.90 15.74
N THR A 130 8.31 13.24 15.13
CA THR A 130 6.93 13.70 15.01
C THR A 130 6.07 12.88 15.95
N THR A 131 5.03 13.48 16.53
CA THR A 131 4.09 12.77 17.40
C THR A 131 3.20 11.87 16.56
N MET A 132 3.18 10.57 16.88
CA MET A 132 2.26 9.61 16.28
C MET A 132 0.84 9.87 16.80
N PRO A 133 -0.20 9.88 15.94
CA PRO A 133 -1.58 9.99 16.39
C PRO A 133 -1.92 8.89 17.41
N PRO A 134 -2.70 9.19 18.46
CA PRO A 134 -2.87 8.26 19.59
C PRO A 134 -3.63 6.97 19.21
N GLU A 135 -4.46 7.02 18.17
CA GLU A 135 -5.17 5.87 17.60
C GLU A 135 -4.30 5.01 16.65
N TYR A 136 -3.12 5.49 16.25
CA TYR A 136 -2.26 4.75 15.32
C TYR A 136 -1.48 3.66 16.03
N ARG A 137 -1.29 2.54 15.32
CA ARG A 137 -0.47 1.41 15.75
C ARG A 137 0.30 0.81 14.59
N PRO A 138 1.36 0.02 14.82
CA PRO A 138 1.94 -0.82 13.78
C PRO A 138 0.87 -1.80 13.29
N ILE A 139 0.54 -1.74 12.00
CA ILE A 139 -0.48 -2.61 11.40
C ILE A 139 0.12 -3.65 10.45
N ALA A 140 1.34 -3.41 9.95
CA ALA A 140 2.07 -4.39 9.14
C ALA A 140 3.58 -4.17 9.19
N LEU A 141 4.31 -5.27 8.98
CA LEU A 141 5.73 -5.27 8.65
C LEU A 141 5.86 -5.46 7.13
N LYS A 142 6.02 -4.36 6.40
CA LYS A 142 6.17 -4.36 4.94
C LYS A 142 7.58 -4.75 4.54
N THR A 143 7.73 -5.25 3.31
CA THR A 143 9.02 -5.52 2.66
C THR A 143 9.17 -4.56 1.49
N THR A 144 10.35 -4.01 1.26
CA THR A 144 10.62 -3.19 0.07
C THR A 144 10.45 -4.03 -1.20
N LEU A 145 9.73 -3.51 -2.19
CA LEU A 145 9.38 -4.26 -3.42
C LEU A 145 9.91 -3.57 -4.69
N LEU A 146 9.92 -2.24 -4.71
CA LEU A 146 10.38 -1.45 -5.84
C LEU A 146 11.89 -1.18 -5.73
N SER A 147 12.61 -1.42 -6.83
CA SER A 147 14.06 -1.18 -6.94
C SER A 147 14.40 0.29 -7.21
N ARG A 148 13.42 1.06 -7.69
CA ARG A 148 13.55 2.47 -8.08
C ARG A 148 12.40 3.29 -7.48
N SER A 149 12.64 4.58 -7.32
CA SER A 149 11.58 5.56 -7.06
C SER A 149 10.98 6.01 -8.38
N TYR A 150 9.66 6.20 -8.39
CA TYR A 150 8.94 6.80 -9.52
C TYR A 150 8.71 8.28 -9.26
N CYS A 151 8.49 9.04 -10.34
CA CYS A 151 8.05 10.43 -10.22
C CYS A 151 6.69 10.53 -9.52
N GLU A 152 6.47 11.61 -8.79
CA GLU A 152 5.18 11.88 -8.17
C GLU A 152 4.16 12.37 -9.20
N ASN A 153 2.91 11.96 -9.03
CA ASN A 153 1.75 12.51 -9.70
C ASN A 153 0.54 12.38 -8.79
N ARG A 154 -0.34 13.38 -8.80
CA ARG A 154 -1.53 13.53 -7.96
C ARG A 154 -2.42 14.59 -8.60
N SER A 155 -3.66 14.75 -8.15
CA SER A 155 -4.52 15.85 -8.62
C SER A 155 -4.43 17.12 -7.78
N TYR A 156 -4.77 18.24 -8.42
CA TYR A 156 -5.05 19.52 -7.74
C TYR A 156 -6.36 19.48 -6.97
N ASP A 157 -7.35 18.81 -7.54
CA ASP A 157 -8.69 18.68 -7.01
C ASP A 157 -9.20 17.27 -7.33
N ASN A 158 -9.85 16.64 -6.36
CA ASN A 158 -10.47 15.32 -6.47
C ASN A 158 -11.89 15.32 -5.87
N ASP A 159 -12.43 16.49 -5.49
CA ASP A 159 -13.68 16.56 -4.72
C ASP A 159 -14.87 16.03 -5.56
N TRP A 160 -14.84 16.27 -6.87
CA TRP A 160 -15.94 15.96 -7.77
C TRP A 160 -15.71 14.70 -8.59
N GLU A 161 -14.47 14.35 -8.91
CA GLU A 161 -14.12 13.22 -9.76
C GLU A 161 -12.98 12.39 -9.18
N TRP A 162 -13.06 11.07 -9.34
CA TRP A 162 -12.04 10.13 -8.90
C TRP A 162 -12.06 8.85 -9.73
N ILE A 163 -11.20 7.89 -9.39
CA ILE A 163 -11.26 6.55 -9.98
C ILE A 163 -12.12 5.69 -9.06
N GLU A 164 -13.36 5.36 -9.47
CA GLU A 164 -14.24 4.52 -8.65
C GLU A 164 -13.76 3.06 -8.65
N SER A 165 -13.30 2.57 -9.80
CA SER A 165 -12.69 1.25 -9.87
C SER A 165 -11.73 1.03 -11.02
N VAL A 166 -10.74 0.17 -10.75
CA VAL A 166 -9.81 -0.39 -11.73
C VAL A 166 -9.98 -1.90 -11.76
N LYS A 167 -10.37 -2.42 -12.92
CA LYS A 167 -10.50 -3.86 -13.18
C LYS A 167 -9.54 -4.33 -14.25
N VAL A 168 -8.80 -5.39 -13.95
CA VAL A 168 -7.86 -6.02 -14.87
C VAL A 168 -8.09 -7.54 -14.81
N ASP A 169 -8.77 -8.08 -15.82
CA ASP A 169 -9.34 -9.43 -15.82
C ASP A 169 -10.13 -9.76 -14.53
N LYS A 170 -9.49 -10.47 -13.57
CA LYS A 170 -10.06 -10.90 -12.29
C LYS A 170 -9.63 -10.02 -11.10
N PHE A 171 -8.68 -9.12 -11.31
CA PHE A 171 -8.30 -8.11 -10.34
C PHE A 171 -9.32 -6.97 -10.41
N GLU A 172 -9.80 -6.49 -9.26
CA GLU A 172 -10.76 -5.39 -9.18
C GLU A 172 -10.55 -4.62 -7.89
N HIS A 173 -10.06 -3.39 -8.00
CA HIS A 173 -9.90 -2.44 -6.91
C HIS A 173 -11.01 -1.40 -7.01
N ALA A 174 -11.77 -1.24 -5.94
CA ALA A 174 -12.73 -0.16 -5.80
C ALA A 174 -12.17 0.82 -4.76
N SER A 175 -12.24 2.10 -5.08
CA SER A 175 -11.62 3.18 -4.30
C SER A 175 -12.56 4.38 -4.22
N GLY A 176 -12.19 5.29 -3.31
CA GLY A 176 -12.86 6.56 -3.13
C GLY A 176 -11.94 7.72 -3.46
N SER A 177 -12.52 8.90 -3.47
CA SER A 177 -11.84 10.14 -3.84
C SER A 177 -10.57 10.44 -3.02
N LYS A 178 -9.43 10.50 -3.71
CA LYS A 178 -8.14 11.04 -3.21
C LYS A 178 -7.37 11.70 -4.34
N SER A 179 -6.42 12.57 -3.98
CA SER A 179 -5.52 13.17 -4.98
C SER A 179 -4.52 12.16 -5.57
N HIS A 180 -4.09 11.19 -4.76
CA HIS A 180 -3.28 10.04 -5.18
C HIS A 180 -3.49 8.87 -4.24
N THR A 181 -3.60 7.68 -4.82
CA THR A 181 -3.70 6.42 -4.08
C THR A 181 -2.58 5.47 -4.53
N MET A 182 -1.74 5.03 -3.59
CA MET A 182 -0.75 3.98 -3.84
C MET A 182 -1.23 2.67 -3.22
N VAL A 183 -1.61 1.73 -4.08
CA VAL A 183 -2.15 0.41 -3.75
C VAL A 183 -1.02 -0.59 -3.61
N SER A 184 -0.73 -0.97 -2.36
CA SER A 184 0.49 -1.72 -2.02
C SER A 184 0.25 -3.09 -1.37
N GLY A 185 -0.98 -3.38 -0.96
CA GLY A 185 -1.36 -4.63 -0.27
C GLY A 185 -1.56 -5.80 -1.22
N LYS A 186 -1.88 -5.53 -2.49
CA LYS A 186 -2.12 -6.54 -3.52
C LYS A 186 -1.32 -6.23 -4.78
N VAL A 187 -0.66 -7.27 -5.31
CA VAL A 187 0.12 -7.18 -6.55
C VAL A 187 -0.72 -7.69 -7.71
N LEU A 188 -0.92 -6.87 -8.73
CA LEU A 188 -1.53 -7.26 -9.99
C LEU A 188 -0.57 -8.20 -10.74
N THR A 189 -1.01 -9.42 -11.01
CA THR A 189 -0.20 -10.41 -11.74
C THR A 189 -0.71 -10.52 -13.17
N LEU A 190 0.12 -10.14 -14.14
CA LEU A 190 -0.16 -10.27 -15.56
C LEU A 190 0.59 -11.49 -16.13
N SER A 191 0.06 -12.09 -17.19
CA SER A 191 0.72 -13.19 -17.89
C SER A 191 1.47 -12.69 -19.12
N ALA A 192 2.73 -13.06 -19.28
CA ALA A 192 3.54 -12.70 -20.43
C ALA A 192 2.92 -13.20 -21.75
N ASN A 193 3.02 -12.39 -22.81
CA ASN A 193 2.49 -12.72 -24.14
C ASN A 193 0.99 -13.06 -24.15
N LYS A 194 0.23 -12.38 -23.29
CA LYS A 194 -1.23 -12.44 -23.24
C LYS A 194 -1.82 -11.06 -23.42
N THR A 195 -2.97 -11.01 -24.08
CA THR A 195 -3.84 -9.85 -24.08
C THR A 195 -4.69 -9.89 -22.81
N VAL A 196 -4.68 -8.80 -22.05
CA VAL A 196 -5.45 -8.63 -20.82
C VAL A 196 -6.49 -7.52 -21.01
N SER A 197 -7.68 -7.71 -20.43
CA SER A 197 -8.77 -6.72 -20.51
C SER A 197 -8.71 -5.78 -19.32
N PHE A 198 -8.76 -4.48 -19.60
CA PHE A 198 -8.85 -3.41 -18.61
C PHE A 198 -10.23 -2.76 -18.66
N THR A 199 -10.74 -2.41 -17.48
CA THR A 199 -11.89 -1.52 -17.32
C THR A 199 -11.56 -0.50 -16.23
N ILE A 200 -11.62 0.79 -16.57
CA ILE A 200 -11.48 1.89 -15.62
C ILE A 200 -12.82 2.61 -15.53
N THR A 201 -13.39 2.68 -14.33
CA THR A 201 -14.68 3.31 -14.08
C THR A 201 -14.45 4.63 -13.36
N PRO A 202 -14.73 5.78 -13.98
CA PRO A 202 -14.74 7.07 -13.28
C PRO A 202 -15.84 7.12 -12.23
N GLY A 203 -15.51 7.67 -11.07
CA GLY A 203 -16.50 8.08 -10.07
C GLY A 203 -16.69 9.58 -10.13
N ASN A 204 -17.93 10.04 -9.99
CA ASN A 204 -18.26 11.46 -9.95
C ASN A 204 -19.27 11.75 -8.81
N GLU A 205 -19.16 12.91 -8.17
CA GLU A 205 -20.12 13.38 -7.17
C GLU A 205 -21.48 13.72 -7.83
N ASP A 206 -21.43 14.37 -9.00
CA ASP A 206 -22.59 14.63 -9.86
C ASP A 206 -22.55 13.74 -11.10
N PRO A 207 -23.49 12.80 -11.30
CA PRO A 207 -23.52 11.94 -12.49
C PRO A 207 -23.65 12.69 -13.83
N THR A 208 -23.99 13.97 -13.82
CA THR A 208 -24.14 14.82 -15.01
C THR A 208 -22.92 15.71 -15.29
N PHE A 209 -21.96 15.82 -14.36
CA PHE A 209 -20.75 16.63 -14.49
C PHE A 209 -19.51 15.92 -13.91
N PRO A 210 -18.38 15.90 -14.64
CA PRO A 210 -18.12 16.53 -15.93
C PRO A 210 -18.82 15.78 -17.06
N SER A 211 -18.95 16.42 -18.23
CA SER A 211 -19.53 15.74 -19.40
C SER A 211 -18.61 14.67 -19.99
N TYR A 212 -17.32 14.67 -19.65
CA TYR A 212 -16.36 13.62 -19.99
C TYR A 212 -15.13 13.70 -19.07
N VAL A 213 -14.44 12.57 -18.94
CA VAL A 213 -13.15 12.43 -18.25
C VAL A 213 -12.10 11.93 -19.24
N ALA A 214 -10.83 12.32 -19.07
CA ALA A 214 -9.71 11.73 -19.80
C ALA A 214 -9.00 10.70 -18.93
N ALA A 215 -8.72 9.50 -19.43
CA ALA A 215 -7.97 8.46 -18.73
C ALA A 215 -6.67 8.10 -19.44
N ARG A 216 -5.63 7.83 -18.65
CA ARG A 216 -4.32 7.37 -19.10
C ARG A 216 -3.83 6.25 -18.22
N VAL A 217 -3.17 5.28 -18.83
CA VAL A 217 -2.56 4.15 -18.12
C VAL A 217 -1.15 3.93 -18.64
N TRP A 218 -0.21 3.79 -17.71
CA TRP A 218 1.20 3.48 -17.97
C TRP A 218 1.63 2.26 -17.17
N ILE A 219 2.52 1.43 -17.75
CA ILE A 219 3.12 0.29 -17.06
C ILE A 219 4.61 0.28 -17.38
N ASP A 220 5.46 0.43 -16.35
CA ASP A 220 6.91 0.37 -16.49
C ASP A 220 7.35 -1.07 -16.78
N TRP A 221 7.38 -1.44 -18.06
CA TRP A 221 7.68 -2.78 -18.53
C TRP A 221 9.16 -3.12 -18.43
N ASN A 222 10.04 -2.11 -18.44
CA ASN A 222 11.48 -2.31 -18.42
C ASN A 222 12.10 -2.18 -17.02
N HIS A 223 11.29 -1.83 -16.01
CA HIS A 223 11.64 -1.69 -14.60
C HIS A 223 12.72 -0.61 -14.36
N ASN A 224 12.72 0.45 -15.18
CA ASN A 224 13.71 1.52 -15.09
C ASN A 224 13.35 2.61 -14.06
N GLY A 225 12.11 2.59 -13.52
CA GLY A 225 11.62 3.59 -12.57
C GLY A 225 11.05 4.85 -13.23
N GLN A 226 10.83 4.82 -14.55
CA GLN A 226 10.24 5.87 -15.37
C GLN A 226 9.10 5.27 -16.18
N PHE A 227 8.22 6.12 -16.70
CA PHE A 227 7.18 5.70 -17.63
C PHE A 227 7.52 6.24 -19.01
N ASP A 228 8.20 5.41 -19.80
CA ASP A 228 8.62 5.79 -21.15
C ASP A 228 7.43 5.98 -22.09
N ALA A 229 7.64 6.66 -23.22
CA ALA A 229 6.56 6.94 -24.17
C ALA A 229 5.89 5.67 -24.72
N ASN A 230 6.64 4.57 -24.84
CA ASN A 230 6.14 3.26 -25.27
C ASN A 230 5.53 2.43 -24.12
N GLU A 231 5.53 2.94 -22.91
CA GLU A 231 4.97 2.30 -21.72
C GLU A 231 3.58 2.83 -21.37
N ARG A 232 3.12 3.87 -22.09
CA ARG A 232 1.72 4.29 -22.07
C ARG A 232 0.86 3.30 -22.85
N VAL A 233 0.10 2.48 -22.14
CA VAL A 233 -0.75 1.43 -22.71
C VAL A 233 -2.16 1.91 -23.05
N TYR A 234 -2.59 3.04 -22.49
CA TYR A 234 -3.89 3.63 -22.80
C TYR A 234 -3.90 5.15 -22.72
N ARG A 235 -4.68 5.77 -23.60
CA ARG A 235 -5.05 7.19 -23.57
C ARG A 235 -6.40 7.36 -24.25
N GLY A 236 -7.37 7.91 -23.55
CA GLY A 236 -8.72 8.15 -24.08
C GLY A 236 -9.47 9.21 -23.30
N ALA A 237 -10.60 9.65 -23.85
CA ALA A 237 -11.56 10.49 -23.15
C ALA A 237 -12.98 9.98 -23.43
N SER A 238 -13.82 9.91 -22.41
CA SER A 238 -15.17 9.36 -22.49
C SER A 238 -16.01 9.84 -21.31
N ASP A 239 -17.33 9.80 -21.49
CA ASP A 239 -18.37 9.94 -20.49
C ASP A 239 -18.85 8.59 -19.94
N GLN A 240 -18.19 7.49 -20.34
CA GLN A 240 -18.49 6.11 -19.97
C GLN A 240 -17.23 5.41 -19.42
N PRO A 241 -17.37 4.25 -18.76
CA PRO A 241 -16.22 3.45 -18.36
C PRO A 241 -15.29 3.11 -19.52
N PHE A 242 -13.98 3.25 -19.31
CA PHE A 242 -12.97 2.97 -20.31
C PHE A 242 -12.69 1.47 -20.39
N THR A 243 -13.03 0.83 -21.51
CA THR A 243 -12.71 -0.59 -21.75
C THR A 243 -11.70 -0.71 -22.88
N PHE A 244 -10.59 -1.39 -22.62
CA PHE A 244 -9.52 -1.57 -23.60
C PHE A 244 -8.71 -2.84 -23.30
N ASN A 245 -7.93 -3.28 -24.29
CA ASN A 245 -7.05 -4.43 -24.18
C ASN A 245 -5.59 -3.98 -24.21
N VAL A 246 -4.74 -4.68 -23.46
CA VAL A 246 -3.29 -4.47 -23.46
C VAL A 246 -2.59 -5.78 -23.75
N ASP A 247 -1.68 -5.79 -24.71
CA ASP A 247 -0.81 -6.92 -24.99
C ASP A 247 0.42 -6.86 -24.08
N VAL A 248 0.55 -7.85 -23.20
CA VAL A 248 1.67 -7.92 -22.23
C VAL A 248 2.94 -8.39 -22.94
N PRO A 249 4.05 -7.62 -22.89
CA PRO A 249 5.30 -8.01 -23.54
C PRO A 249 5.86 -9.32 -22.97
N ASN A 250 6.57 -10.09 -23.81
CA ASN A 250 7.17 -11.36 -23.39
C ASN A 250 8.47 -11.19 -22.58
N ASN A 251 9.15 -10.04 -22.72
CA ASN A 251 10.50 -9.83 -22.19
C ASN A 251 10.51 -8.82 -21.04
N VAL A 252 9.51 -8.92 -20.14
CA VAL A 252 9.47 -8.09 -18.92
C VAL A 252 10.42 -8.71 -17.88
N PRO A 253 11.29 -7.92 -17.23
CA PRO A 253 12.17 -8.42 -16.18
C PRO A 253 11.40 -9.07 -15.03
N GLU A 254 11.99 -10.08 -14.38
CA GLU A 254 11.39 -10.64 -13.17
C GLU A 254 11.37 -9.60 -12.04
N GLY A 255 10.26 -9.55 -11.30
CA GLY A 255 10.12 -8.69 -10.13
C GLY A 255 8.80 -7.95 -10.10
N ILE A 256 8.76 -6.90 -9.28
CA ILE A 256 7.62 -6.00 -9.17
C ILE A 256 8.00 -4.65 -9.78
N THR A 257 7.10 -4.12 -10.58
CA THR A 257 7.14 -2.79 -11.18
C THR A 257 5.86 -2.02 -10.85
N LEU A 258 5.70 -0.81 -11.40
CA LEU A 258 4.56 0.04 -11.16
C LEU A 258 3.69 0.20 -12.41
N MET A 259 2.38 0.18 -12.20
CA MET A 259 1.39 0.69 -13.14
C MET A 259 0.75 1.94 -12.56
N ARG A 260 0.57 2.96 -13.38
CA ARG A 260 -0.12 4.20 -13.02
C ARG A 260 -1.39 4.36 -13.85
N VAL A 261 -2.49 4.67 -13.18
CA VAL A 261 -3.77 5.06 -13.78
C VAL A 261 -4.03 6.51 -13.39
N ALA A 262 -4.41 7.36 -14.32
CA ALA A 262 -4.79 8.74 -14.04
C ALA A 262 -6.08 9.11 -14.77
N THR A 263 -7.00 9.76 -14.08
CA THR A 263 -8.20 10.40 -14.64
C THR A 263 -8.12 11.91 -14.50
N ASP A 264 -8.52 12.66 -15.52
CA ASP A 264 -8.54 14.13 -15.47
C ASP A 264 -9.77 14.68 -16.21
N ALA A 265 -10.70 15.28 -15.47
CA ALA A 265 -11.90 15.92 -15.99
C ALA A 265 -11.55 17.21 -16.74
N GLY A 266 -12.22 17.43 -17.88
CA GLY A 266 -11.91 18.58 -18.76
C GLY A 266 -10.64 18.44 -19.58
N GLY A 267 -9.90 17.33 -19.43
CA GLY A 267 -8.74 16.99 -20.24
C GLY A 267 -7.41 17.39 -19.59
N GLY A 268 -6.55 16.39 -19.38
CA GLY A 268 -5.29 16.54 -18.63
C GLY A 268 -4.00 16.45 -19.45
N PHE A 269 -2.89 16.36 -18.71
CA PHE A 269 -1.53 16.17 -19.24
C PHE A 269 -1.28 14.74 -19.70
N ASP A 270 -0.43 14.58 -20.72
CA ASP A 270 -0.11 13.29 -21.33
C ASP A 270 1.19 12.66 -20.79
N ASP A 271 1.56 13.07 -19.57
CA ASP A 271 2.79 12.73 -18.88
C ASP A 271 2.45 12.08 -17.53
N ALA A 272 3.05 10.91 -17.27
CA ALA A 272 2.85 10.18 -16.03
C ALA A 272 3.41 10.93 -14.82
N CYS A 273 4.33 11.87 -15.02
CA CYS A 273 5.05 12.63 -14.00
C CYS A 273 4.57 14.07 -13.84
N GLU A 274 3.50 14.46 -14.55
CA GLU A 274 2.92 15.80 -14.45
C GLU A 274 1.58 15.75 -13.71
N ARG A 275 1.43 16.64 -12.74
CA ARG A 275 0.26 16.73 -11.86
C ARG A 275 -1.00 17.00 -12.68
N ILE A 276 -2.02 16.16 -12.53
CA ILE A 276 -3.34 16.33 -13.17
C ILE A 276 -4.17 17.42 -12.46
N HIS A 277 -5.21 17.94 -13.11
CA HIS A 277 -6.05 18.98 -12.52
C HIS A 277 -7.17 18.41 -11.65
N TYR A 278 -8.14 17.72 -12.27
CA TYR A 278 -9.41 17.34 -11.65
C TYR A 278 -9.64 15.83 -11.76
N GLY A 279 -9.39 15.07 -10.70
CA GLY A 279 -9.51 13.61 -10.75
C GLY A 279 -8.61 12.91 -9.75
N GLU A 280 -8.13 11.73 -10.09
CA GLU A 280 -7.26 10.93 -9.22
C GLU A 280 -6.14 10.26 -10.02
N VAL A 281 -5.01 10.03 -9.33
CA VAL A 281 -3.94 9.15 -9.78
C VAL A 281 -3.88 7.94 -8.87
N GLU A 282 -3.88 6.74 -9.44
CA GLU A 282 -3.69 5.50 -8.69
C GLU A 282 -2.47 4.72 -9.20
N ASP A 283 -1.64 4.29 -8.26
CA ASP A 283 -0.47 3.48 -8.53
C ASP A 283 -0.66 2.05 -7.98
N TYR A 284 -0.33 1.07 -8.82
CA TYR A 284 -0.49 -0.35 -8.52
C TYR A 284 0.83 -1.09 -8.69
N LEU A 285 1.13 -1.98 -7.74
CA LEU A 285 2.23 -2.92 -7.90
C LEU A 285 1.86 -4.00 -8.93
N VAL A 286 2.72 -4.20 -9.92
CA VAL A 286 2.53 -5.18 -11.01
C VAL A 286 3.68 -6.18 -11.06
N THR A 287 3.39 -7.43 -11.39
CA THR A 287 4.38 -8.44 -11.75
C THR A 287 3.93 -9.21 -12.99
N VAL A 288 4.88 -9.62 -13.83
CA VAL A 288 4.62 -10.39 -15.04
C VAL A 288 5.17 -11.81 -14.87
N ARG A 289 4.39 -12.83 -15.24
CA ARG A 289 4.74 -14.26 -15.11
C ARG A 289 4.39 -15.09 -16.34
#